data_AF-A0ABD3LUF2-F1
#
_entry.id   AF-A0ABD3LUF2-F1
#
_cell.length_a   1.000
_cell.length_b   1.000
_cell.length_c   1.000
_cell.angle_alpha   90.00
_cell.angle_beta   90.00
_cell.angle_gamma   90.00
#
_symmetry.space_group_name_H-M   'P 1'
#
loop_
_entity.id
_entity.type
_entity.pdbx_description
1 polymer ?
#
loop_
_entity_poly.entity_id
_entity_poly.type
_entity_poly.pdbx_seq_one_letter_code
_entity_poly.pdbx_strand_id
1 'polypeptide(L)'
;MASRQYISVRGLKQTPTTISADMNLLDSKYSPVHFQRVSGDVRTTFFKCVRWQVEETLDPIDCPYHYYCDSTYPGDYSRAVDGLVLLFSVASYLVTLIIMILEVSGRRKSRLCNWKRYLLPSNPLSLSATLLILAKGHRINSMFPLSCIGPPIFHLALISALAFDEGTIGDIKYVILQASTISGILHASLYLDSVLLPYYTGFDALASSTFSHECESCVCRREVLVVGGMLVTYRAWSITSFLVVGALCLRAMCKVGSDVGKITYMLKYSLETLGLASVVLDSLYLLRNSPPERFLLRTTASGAELTLICIYVIGKICARIRQSQLQHEK
;
A
#
# COMPACT_ATOMS: atom_id res chain seq x y z
N MET A 1 -7.73 39.40 3.19
CA MET A 1 -8.10 39.70 1.79
C MET A 1 -7.81 38.47 0.96
N ALA A 2 -8.85 37.87 0.39
CA ALA A 2 -8.75 36.69 -0.47
C ALA A 2 -8.34 37.12 -1.89
N SER A 3 -7.55 36.29 -2.56
CA SER A 3 -7.62 36.18 -4.02
C SER A 3 -7.41 34.72 -4.42
N ARG A 4 -8.52 34.11 -4.85
CA ARG A 4 -8.55 32.85 -5.59
C ARG A 4 -8.17 33.16 -7.03
N GLN A 5 -7.33 32.34 -7.66
CA GLN A 5 -7.32 32.23 -9.11
C GLN A 5 -7.62 30.79 -9.52
N TYR A 6 -8.78 30.64 -10.16
CA TYR A 6 -9.17 29.51 -11.01
C TYR A 6 -8.74 29.82 -12.45
N ILE A 7 -8.18 28.82 -13.16
CA ILE A 7 -8.12 28.74 -14.63
C ILE A 7 -8.10 27.24 -14.98
N SER A 8 -8.75 26.67 -15.99
CA SER A 8 -9.99 26.91 -16.75
C SER A 8 -10.16 25.60 -17.55
N VAL A 9 -11.30 24.93 -17.44
CA VAL A 9 -11.60 23.69 -18.20
C VAL A 9 -12.50 24.05 -19.38
N ARG A 10 -12.03 23.84 -20.62
CA ARG A 10 -12.88 23.49 -21.77
C ARG A 10 -12.07 23.01 -22.98
N GLY A 11 -12.45 21.83 -23.48
CA GLY A 11 -11.93 21.25 -24.72
C GLY A 11 -12.32 19.78 -24.92
N LEU A 12 -13.61 19.47 -24.87
CA LEU A 12 -14.17 18.16 -25.24
C LEU A 12 -14.10 17.97 -26.76
N LYS A 13 -13.54 16.84 -27.22
CA LYS A 13 -13.91 16.21 -28.49
C LYS A 13 -13.91 14.69 -28.32
N GLN A 14 -15.08 14.09 -28.57
CA GLN A 14 -15.35 12.65 -28.48
C GLN A 14 -14.96 11.91 -29.77
N THR A 15 -14.15 10.84 -29.62
CA THR A 15 -14.19 9.45 -30.17
C THR A 15 -14.61 9.16 -31.64
N PRO A 16 -14.04 8.11 -32.28
CA PRO A 16 -14.56 6.74 -32.09
C PRO A 16 -13.50 5.64 -31.90
N THR A 17 -13.98 4.56 -31.29
CA THR A 17 -13.38 3.26 -30.99
C THR A 17 -12.99 2.43 -32.21
N THR A 18 -11.87 1.70 -32.12
CA THR A 18 -11.70 0.37 -32.72
C THR A 18 -10.91 -0.52 -31.77
N ILE A 19 -11.53 -1.66 -31.45
CA ILE A 19 -10.94 -2.79 -30.72
C ILE A 19 -10.12 -3.59 -31.73
N SER A 20 -8.82 -3.75 -31.47
CA SER A 20 -8.05 -4.87 -32.00
C SER A 20 -7.18 -5.42 -30.87
N ALA A 21 -7.43 -6.68 -30.54
CA ALA A 21 -6.64 -7.43 -29.60
C ALA A 21 -5.35 -7.86 -30.30
N ASP A 22 -4.21 -7.46 -29.75
CA ASP A 22 -2.96 -8.16 -30.00
C ASP A 22 -2.21 -8.36 -28.68
N MET A 23 -2.03 -9.63 -28.39
CA MET A 23 -1.41 -10.21 -27.22
C MET A 23 0.06 -10.43 -27.54
N ASN A 24 0.92 -9.46 -27.23
CA ASN A 24 2.38 -9.59 -27.21
C ASN A 24 2.89 -8.84 -25.97
N LEU A 25 3.17 -9.54 -24.87
CA LEU A 25 4.46 -10.12 -24.50
C LEU A 25 5.59 -9.07 -24.38
N LEU A 26 6.00 -8.86 -23.13
CA LEU A 26 7.22 -8.19 -22.67
C LEU A 26 7.52 -6.81 -23.29
N ASP A 27 7.04 -5.76 -22.63
CA ASP A 27 7.81 -4.52 -22.56
C ASP A 27 7.92 -4.09 -21.10
N SER A 28 9.07 -4.43 -20.52
CA SER A 28 9.53 -3.80 -19.30
C SER A 28 9.71 -2.32 -19.65
N LYS A 29 8.80 -1.46 -19.18
CA LYS A 29 8.85 0.01 -19.35
C LYS A 29 10.10 0.68 -18.74
N TYR A 30 11.10 -0.11 -18.39
CA TYR A 30 12.41 0.32 -17.97
C TYR A 30 13.36 0.10 -19.14
N SER A 31 13.45 1.10 -20.02
CA SER A 31 14.79 1.37 -20.57
C SER A 31 15.71 1.51 -19.36
N PRO A 32 16.89 0.88 -19.34
CA PRO A 32 17.84 1.08 -18.27
C PRO A 32 18.24 2.54 -18.33
N VAL A 33 17.53 3.38 -17.57
CA VAL A 33 17.96 4.74 -17.25
C VAL A 33 19.37 4.54 -16.78
N HIS A 34 20.32 5.08 -17.55
CA HIS A 34 21.72 5.06 -17.23
C HIS A 34 21.81 5.56 -15.80
N PHE A 35 21.98 4.64 -14.85
CA PHE A 35 22.31 4.96 -13.47
C PHE A 35 23.73 5.51 -13.59
N GLN A 36 23.83 6.77 -13.99
CA GLN A 36 25.03 7.56 -13.94
C GLN A 36 25.58 7.33 -12.53
N ARG A 37 26.90 7.10 -12.40
CA ARG A 37 27.55 6.79 -11.11
C ARG A 37 27.41 7.99 -10.16
N VAL A 38 26.21 8.15 -9.63
CA VAL A 38 25.85 9.06 -8.57
C VAL A 38 26.42 8.42 -7.31
N SER A 39 27.20 9.19 -6.55
CA SER A 39 27.78 8.73 -5.29
C SER A 39 26.67 8.24 -4.36
N GLY A 40 27.01 7.31 -3.45
CA GLY A 40 26.02 6.74 -2.52
C GLY A 40 25.30 7.80 -1.69
N ASP A 41 25.98 8.90 -1.37
CA ASP A 41 25.47 10.01 -0.56
C ASP A 41 24.42 10.87 -1.28
N VAL A 42 24.65 11.14 -2.57
CA VAL A 42 23.69 11.87 -3.41
C VAL A 42 22.42 11.05 -3.60
N ARG A 43 22.54 9.74 -3.89
CA ARG A 43 21.37 8.86 -4.02
C ARG A 43 20.52 8.84 -2.73
N THR A 44 21.17 8.79 -1.56
CA THR A 44 20.44 8.85 -0.28
C THR A 44 19.76 10.19 -0.05
N THR A 45 20.36 11.28 -0.51
CA THR A 45 19.78 12.63 -0.42
C THR A 45 18.48 12.73 -1.20
N PHE A 46 18.41 12.19 -2.42
CA PHE A 46 17.19 12.21 -3.25
C PHE A 46 16.04 11.46 -2.59
N PHE A 47 16.27 10.27 -2.05
CA PHE A 47 15.22 9.47 -1.42
C PHE A 47 14.80 9.97 -0.05
N LYS A 48 15.64 10.77 0.62
CA LYS A 48 15.32 11.41 1.90
C LYS A 48 14.80 12.83 1.74
N CYS A 49 14.77 13.37 0.53
CA CYS A 49 14.36 14.73 0.28
C CYS A 49 12.87 14.92 0.57
N VAL A 50 12.55 15.81 1.51
CA VAL A 50 11.17 16.10 1.92
C VAL A 50 10.62 17.31 1.16
N ARG A 51 11.50 18.25 0.81
CA ARG A 51 11.14 19.49 0.13
C ARG A 51 12.08 19.76 -1.03
N TRP A 52 11.52 19.68 -2.23
CA TRP A 52 12.13 20.17 -3.44
C TRP A 52 11.77 21.64 -3.63
N GLN A 53 12.76 22.49 -3.83
CA GLN A 53 12.55 23.90 -4.17
C GLN A 53 12.96 24.14 -5.62
N VAL A 54 12.17 24.96 -6.31
CA VAL A 54 12.50 25.43 -7.66
C VAL A 54 13.35 26.68 -7.52
N GLU A 55 14.45 26.73 -8.27
CA GLU A 55 15.34 27.88 -8.34
C GLU A 55 15.18 28.60 -9.68
N GLU A 56 15.46 29.89 -9.70
CA GLU A 56 15.44 30.67 -10.93
C GLU A 56 16.62 30.26 -11.81
N THR A 57 16.32 29.87 -13.05
CA THR A 57 17.32 29.40 -14.02
C THR A 57 17.72 30.51 -14.98
N LEU A 58 19.02 30.65 -15.23
CA LEU A 58 19.56 31.53 -16.27
C LEU A 58 19.47 30.91 -17.66
N ASP A 59 19.16 29.60 -17.75
CA ASP A 59 18.97 28.85 -18.98
C ASP A 59 17.56 28.22 -19.04
N PRO A 60 16.53 29.02 -19.36
CA PRO A 60 15.15 28.54 -19.40
C PRO A 60 14.85 27.63 -20.60
N ILE A 61 15.77 27.50 -21.56
CA ILE A 61 15.57 26.69 -22.77
C ILE A 61 15.97 25.24 -22.48
N ASP A 62 17.17 25.03 -21.94
CA ASP A 62 17.66 23.68 -21.66
C ASP A 62 17.30 23.20 -20.25
N CYS A 63 17.09 24.11 -19.31
CA CYS A 63 16.74 23.83 -17.92
C CYS A 63 15.56 24.72 -17.45
N PRO A 64 14.34 24.54 -17.98
CA PRO A 64 13.19 25.39 -17.63
C PRO A 64 12.78 25.25 -16.16
N TYR A 65 12.99 24.08 -15.56
CA TYR A 65 12.79 23.86 -14.14
C TYR A 65 14.07 23.34 -13.51
N HIS A 66 14.72 24.18 -12.71
CA HIS A 66 15.86 23.81 -11.90
C HIS A 66 15.41 23.56 -10.47
N TYR A 67 15.74 22.40 -9.91
CA TYR A 67 15.35 21.99 -8.57
C TYR A 67 16.56 21.61 -7.74
N TYR A 68 16.49 21.91 -6.44
CA TYR A 68 17.40 21.37 -5.44
C TYR A 68 16.63 20.84 -4.23
N CYS A 69 17.29 19.98 -3.45
CA CYS A 69 16.72 19.49 -2.21
C CYS A 69 17.00 20.48 -1.07
N ASP A 70 15.96 21.14 -0.58
CA ASP A 70 16.05 22.14 0.51
C ASP A 70 16.15 21.48 1.89
N SER A 71 15.46 20.35 2.09
CA SER A 71 15.51 19.64 3.38
C SER A 71 15.32 18.13 3.23
N THR A 72 16.05 17.39 4.06
CA THR A 72 16.01 15.93 4.16
C THR A 72 15.50 15.48 5.51
N TYR A 73 15.01 14.23 5.59
CA TYR A 73 14.65 13.63 6.86
C TYR A 73 15.84 13.51 7.82
N PRO A 74 15.60 13.62 9.15
CA PRO A 74 16.64 13.42 10.14
C PRO A 74 17.18 11.98 10.08
N GLY A 75 18.43 11.81 10.53
CA GLY A 75 19.21 10.57 10.37
C GLY A 75 18.48 9.28 10.75
N ASP A 76 18.96 8.18 10.19
CA ASP A 76 18.33 6.86 10.30
C ASP A 76 18.35 6.34 11.75
N TYR A 77 17.40 5.47 12.07
CA TYR A 77 17.47 4.70 13.30
C TYR A 77 18.59 3.66 13.24
N SER A 78 18.96 3.16 14.42
CA SER A 78 19.90 2.05 14.53
C SER A 78 19.38 0.81 13.80
N ARG A 79 20.28 0.01 13.24
CA ARG A 79 19.97 -1.27 12.57
C ARG A 79 19.13 -2.23 13.42
N ALA A 80 19.21 -2.12 14.74
CA ALA A 80 18.39 -2.93 15.66
C ALA A 80 16.89 -2.66 15.47
N VAL A 81 16.50 -1.41 15.21
CA VAL A 81 15.09 -1.03 14.96
C VAL A 81 14.60 -1.66 13.65
N ASP A 82 15.38 -1.54 12.57
CA ASP A 82 15.07 -2.20 11.29
C ASP A 82 14.90 -3.71 11.46
N GLY A 83 15.77 -4.36 12.23
CA GLY A 83 15.68 -5.79 12.54
C GLY A 83 14.40 -6.16 13.31
N LEU A 84 13.99 -5.34 14.29
CA LEU A 84 12.74 -5.54 15.03
C LEU A 84 11.52 -5.40 14.12
N VAL A 85 11.51 -4.41 13.22
CA VAL A 85 10.42 -4.22 12.25
C VAL A 85 10.32 -5.37 11.28
N LEU A 86 11.45 -5.86 10.77
CA LEU A 86 11.48 -7.05 9.92
C LEU A 86 10.93 -8.27 10.66
N LEU A 87 11.41 -8.52 11.88
CA LEU A 87 10.94 -9.64 12.70
C LEU A 87 9.43 -9.57 12.95
N PHE A 88 8.92 -8.40 13.32
CA PHE A 88 7.50 -8.16 13.50
C PHE A 88 6.69 -8.43 12.23
N SER A 89 7.18 -7.97 11.07
CA SER A 89 6.51 -8.16 9.78
C SER A 89 6.45 -9.64 9.39
N VAL A 90 7.56 -10.36 9.53
CA VAL A 90 7.63 -11.81 9.25
C VAL A 90 6.76 -12.59 10.22
N ALA A 91 6.79 -12.28 11.51
CA ALA A 91 5.94 -12.91 12.51
C ALA A 91 4.45 -12.68 12.20
N SER A 92 4.07 -11.45 11.86
CA SER A 92 2.69 -11.09 11.50
C SER A 92 2.21 -11.85 10.26
N TYR A 93 3.09 -11.99 9.25
CA TYR A 93 2.82 -12.78 8.07
C TYR A 93 2.60 -14.26 8.41
N LEU A 94 3.52 -14.88 9.16
CA LEU A 94 3.45 -16.30 9.52
C LEU A 94 2.22 -16.60 10.38
N VAL A 95 1.89 -15.75 11.34
CA VAL A 95 0.67 -15.87 12.13
C VAL A 95 -0.57 -15.85 11.21
N THR A 96 -0.65 -14.86 10.32
CA THR A 96 -1.77 -14.72 9.39
C THR A 96 -1.91 -15.96 8.51
N LEU A 97 -0.79 -16.46 7.98
CA LEU A 97 -0.72 -17.67 7.17
C LEU A 97 -1.20 -18.91 7.94
N ILE A 98 -0.67 -19.14 9.15
CA ILE A 98 -1.04 -20.30 9.97
C ILE A 98 -2.53 -20.26 10.32
N ILE A 99 -3.05 -19.11 10.77
CA ILE A 99 -4.47 -18.97 11.11
C ILE A 99 -5.33 -19.25 9.88
N MET A 100 -4.96 -18.71 8.71
CA MET A 100 -5.70 -18.93 7.48
C MET A 100 -5.71 -20.41 7.07
N ILE A 101 -4.57 -21.10 7.12
CA ILE A 101 -4.48 -22.55 6.85
C ILE A 101 -5.34 -23.36 7.84
N LEU A 102 -5.32 -23.01 9.12
CA LEU A 102 -6.13 -23.68 10.16
C LEU A 102 -7.63 -23.48 9.92
N GLU A 103 -8.06 -22.31 9.46
CA GLU A 103 -9.45 -22.05 9.10
C GLU A 103 -9.87 -22.86 7.86
N VAL A 104 -9.04 -22.91 6.82
CA VAL A 104 -9.31 -23.66 5.58
C VAL A 104 -9.35 -25.18 5.83
N SER A 105 -8.46 -25.69 6.68
CA SER A 105 -8.42 -27.11 7.06
C SER A 105 -9.60 -27.53 7.96
N GLY A 106 -10.45 -26.60 8.40
CA GLY A 106 -11.60 -26.89 9.27
C GLY A 106 -11.23 -27.13 10.73
N ARG A 107 -9.97 -26.92 11.13
CA ARG A 107 -9.49 -27.07 12.51
C ARG A 107 -9.80 -25.84 13.38
N ARG A 108 -11.07 -25.42 13.37
CA ARG A 108 -11.56 -24.17 13.98
C ARG A 108 -11.43 -24.09 15.51
N LYS A 109 -11.15 -25.21 16.19
CA LYS A 109 -11.07 -25.33 17.67
C LYS A 109 -9.64 -25.20 18.23
N SER A 110 -8.65 -24.78 17.45
CA SER A 110 -7.27 -24.66 17.95
C SER A 110 -7.14 -23.53 18.99
N ARG A 111 -6.27 -23.70 19.99
CA ARG A 111 -5.92 -22.63 20.96
C ARG A 111 -5.43 -21.34 20.26
N LEU A 112 -4.80 -21.48 19.09
CA LEU A 112 -4.33 -20.37 18.28
C LEU A 112 -5.49 -19.51 17.74
N CYS A 113 -6.64 -20.11 17.44
CA CYS A 113 -7.84 -19.38 17.04
C CYS A 113 -8.39 -18.48 18.17
N ASN A 114 -8.12 -18.80 19.44
CA ASN A 114 -8.48 -17.93 20.57
C ASN A 114 -7.53 -16.73 20.68
N TRP A 115 -6.25 -16.90 20.29
CA TRP A 115 -5.23 -15.84 20.30
C TRP A 115 -5.23 -14.99 19.03
N LYS A 116 -6.01 -15.41 18.02
CA LYS A 116 -6.29 -14.67 16.78
C LYS A 116 -6.58 -13.19 17.02
N ARG A 117 -7.23 -12.86 18.14
CA ARG A 117 -7.62 -11.50 18.57
C ARG A 117 -6.46 -10.57 18.94
N TYR A 118 -5.27 -11.10 19.18
CA TYR A 118 -4.08 -10.30 19.51
C TYR A 118 -3.01 -10.36 18.43
N LEU A 119 -2.92 -11.48 17.71
CA LEU A 119 -1.80 -11.77 16.83
C LEU A 119 -2.01 -11.30 15.38
N LEU A 120 -3.25 -11.06 14.94
CA LEU A 120 -3.50 -10.56 13.58
C LEU A 120 -3.08 -9.10 13.40
N PRO A 121 -2.56 -8.74 12.22
CA PRO A 121 -2.11 -7.39 11.91
C PRO A 121 -3.22 -6.33 11.94
N SER A 122 -4.48 -6.73 11.75
CA SER A 122 -5.66 -5.86 11.86
C SER A 122 -6.14 -5.58 13.29
N ASN A 123 -5.58 -6.27 14.29
CA ASN A 123 -6.00 -6.13 15.67
C ASN A 123 -5.35 -4.93 16.35
N PRO A 124 -5.95 -4.35 17.40
CA PRO A 124 -5.46 -3.12 18.03
C PRO A 124 -3.99 -3.15 18.43
N LEU A 125 -3.51 -4.28 18.98
CA LEU A 125 -2.13 -4.40 19.44
C LEU A 125 -1.14 -4.38 18.27
N SER A 126 -1.37 -5.24 17.27
CA SER A 126 -0.51 -5.35 16.10
C SER A 126 -0.64 -4.11 15.20
N LEU A 127 -1.85 -3.58 15.04
CA LEU A 127 -2.12 -2.37 14.26
C LEU A 127 -1.46 -1.15 14.89
N SER A 128 -1.43 -1.05 16.22
CA SER A 128 -0.70 0.01 16.92
C SER A 128 0.81 -0.06 16.65
N ALA A 129 1.37 -1.27 16.63
CA ALA A 129 2.77 -1.47 16.25
C ALA A 129 3.00 -1.07 14.77
N THR A 130 2.12 -1.48 13.85
CA THR A 130 2.16 -1.05 12.44
C THR A 130 2.08 0.47 12.30
N LEU A 131 1.20 1.13 13.04
CA LEU A 131 1.09 2.59 13.05
C LEU A 131 2.38 3.25 13.51
N LEU A 132 3.00 2.75 14.57
CA LEU A 132 4.26 3.29 15.08
C LEU A 132 5.39 3.14 14.04
N ILE A 133 5.46 1.97 13.40
CA ILE A 133 6.44 1.66 12.34
C ILE A 133 6.27 2.64 11.18
N LEU A 134 5.03 2.82 10.69
CA LEU A 134 4.74 3.72 9.57
C LEU A 134 4.95 5.20 9.94
N ALA A 135 4.52 5.63 11.13
CA ALA A 135 4.65 7.02 11.58
C ALA A 135 6.11 7.48 11.70
N LYS A 136 7.03 6.56 12.02
CA LYS A 136 8.47 6.83 12.07
C LYS A 136 9.24 6.23 10.89
N GLY A 137 8.52 5.84 9.84
CA GLY A 137 9.04 5.04 8.76
C GLY A 137 10.14 5.68 7.92
N HIS A 138 10.13 7.01 7.82
CA HIS A 138 11.15 7.77 7.11
C HIS A 138 12.57 7.60 7.69
N ARG A 139 12.69 7.18 8.96
CA ARG A 139 13.98 6.90 9.61
C ARG A 139 14.40 5.43 9.54
N ILE A 140 13.52 4.55 9.04
CA ILE A 140 13.76 3.11 8.95
C ILE A 140 14.22 2.82 7.52
N ASN A 141 15.54 2.90 7.33
CA ASN A 141 16.16 2.84 6.00
C ASN A 141 17.56 2.20 6.00
N SER A 142 18.04 1.70 7.14
CA SER A 142 19.42 1.25 7.29
C SER A 142 19.63 -0.17 6.74
N MET A 143 18.74 -1.10 7.07
CA MET A 143 18.68 -2.46 6.54
C MET A 143 17.37 -2.71 5.79
N PHE A 144 16.28 -2.05 6.20
CA PHE A 144 14.94 -2.37 5.76
C PHE A 144 14.16 -1.10 5.38
N PRO A 145 14.14 -0.69 4.10
CA PRO A 145 13.51 0.56 3.69
C PRO A 145 12.00 0.41 3.74
N LEU A 146 11.35 1.22 4.57
CA LEU A 146 9.91 1.18 4.67
C LEU A 146 9.19 1.68 3.40
N SER A 147 9.88 2.42 2.52
CA SER A 147 9.36 2.75 1.18
C SER A 147 9.17 1.51 0.28
N CYS A 148 9.94 0.44 0.53
CA CYS A 148 9.83 -0.81 -0.21
C CYS A 148 8.80 -1.76 0.41
N ILE A 149 8.81 -1.89 1.74
CA ILE A 149 8.04 -2.93 2.45
C ILE A 149 6.82 -2.39 3.21
N GLY A 150 6.69 -1.07 3.31
CA GLY A 150 5.51 -0.40 3.85
C GLY A 150 4.21 -0.82 3.14
N PRO A 151 4.13 -0.84 1.79
CA PRO A 151 2.91 -1.27 1.12
C PRO A 151 2.53 -2.72 1.45
N PRO A 152 3.46 -3.70 1.43
CA PRO A 152 3.14 -5.04 1.90
C PRO A 152 2.66 -5.14 3.36
N ILE A 153 3.30 -4.42 4.28
CA ILE A 153 2.85 -4.40 5.69
C ILE A 153 1.42 -3.87 5.79
N PHE A 154 1.09 -2.84 5.01
CA PHE A 154 -0.24 -2.25 4.96
C PHE A 154 -1.27 -3.19 4.33
N HIS A 155 -0.96 -3.81 3.20
CA HIS A 155 -1.81 -4.82 2.56
C HIS A 155 -2.08 -6.00 3.47
N LEU A 156 -1.09 -6.47 4.24
CA LEU A 156 -1.30 -7.52 5.23
C LEU A 156 -2.35 -7.12 6.30
N ALA A 157 -2.36 -5.85 6.74
CA ALA A 157 -3.40 -5.33 7.62
C ALA A 157 -4.78 -5.28 6.94
N LEU A 158 -4.85 -4.89 5.67
CA LEU A 158 -6.10 -4.89 4.90
C LEU A 158 -6.65 -6.31 4.69
N ILE A 159 -5.80 -7.26 4.28
CA ILE A 159 -6.17 -8.65 4.03
C ILE A 159 -6.63 -9.30 5.32
N SER A 160 -5.91 -9.11 6.43
CA SER A 160 -6.32 -9.65 7.73
C SER A 160 -7.67 -9.08 8.20
N ALA A 161 -7.91 -7.79 8.00
CA ALA A 161 -9.19 -7.16 8.33
C ALA A 161 -10.34 -7.72 7.47
N LEU A 162 -10.11 -7.97 6.17
CA LEU A 162 -11.12 -8.59 5.30
C LEU A 162 -11.31 -10.09 5.56
N ALA A 163 -10.25 -10.83 5.83
CA ALA A 163 -10.32 -12.29 5.95
C ALA A 163 -10.98 -12.74 7.25
N PHE A 164 -10.80 -11.98 8.33
CA PHE A 164 -11.15 -12.42 9.67
C PHE A 164 -12.26 -11.57 10.28
N ASP A 165 -13.32 -12.25 10.73
CA ASP A 165 -14.43 -11.65 11.47
C ASP A 165 -14.39 -12.13 12.94
N GLU A 166 -14.47 -11.19 13.88
CA GLU A 166 -14.46 -11.42 15.34
C GLU A 166 -15.89 -11.57 15.89
N GLY A 167 -16.68 -12.41 15.20
CA GLY A 167 -18.11 -12.60 15.42
C GLY A 167 -18.52 -13.07 16.83
N THR A 168 -17.59 -13.52 17.68
CA THR A 168 -17.87 -14.11 19.01
C THR A 168 -17.95 -13.09 20.15
N ILE A 169 -17.69 -11.81 19.89
CA ILE A 169 -17.72 -10.73 20.88
C ILE A 169 -19.12 -10.09 20.91
N GLY A 170 -19.61 -9.77 22.10
CA GLY A 170 -20.87 -9.04 22.29
C GLY A 170 -20.91 -7.73 21.50
N ASP A 171 -22.09 -7.37 21.01
CA ASP A 171 -22.24 -6.46 19.86
C ASP A 171 -21.57 -5.10 20.04
N ILE A 172 -21.66 -4.49 21.23
CA ILE A 172 -21.02 -3.19 21.53
C ILE A 172 -19.48 -3.26 21.49
N LYS A 173 -18.89 -4.29 22.12
CA LYS A 173 -17.43 -4.46 22.16
C LYS A 173 -16.88 -4.74 20.76
N TYR A 174 -17.63 -5.47 19.94
CA TYR A 174 -17.30 -5.73 18.56
C TYR A 174 -17.29 -4.43 17.73
N VAL A 175 -18.31 -3.58 17.87
CA VAL A 175 -18.38 -2.30 17.15
C VAL A 175 -17.22 -1.38 17.50
N ILE A 176 -16.87 -1.26 18.79
CA ILE A 176 -15.73 -0.44 19.25
C ILE A 176 -14.42 -0.96 18.63
N LEU A 177 -14.23 -2.28 18.65
CA LEU A 177 -13.04 -2.92 18.09
C LEU A 177 -12.93 -2.68 16.58
N GLN A 178 -14.05 -2.84 15.86
CA GLN A 178 -14.12 -2.58 14.43
C GLN A 178 -13.88 -1.11 14.09
N ALA A 179 -14.43 -0.18 14.86
CA ALA A 179 -14.17 1.25 14.71
C ALA A 179 -12.68 1.59 14.94
N SER A 180 -12.04 0.96 15.93
CA SER A 180 -10.60 1.08 16.17
C SER A 180 -9.77 0.55 15.00
N THR A 181 -10.15 -0.61 14.42
CA THR A 181 -9.47 -1.16 13.24
C THR A 181 -9.63 -0.25 12.03
N ILE A 182 -10.83 0.30 11.80
CA ILE A 182 -11.09 1.28 10.72
C ILE A 182 -10.20 2.51 10.89
N SER A 183 -10.20 3.11 12.08
CA SER A 183 -9.36 4.27 12.39
C SER A 183 -7.88 3.98 12.18
N GLY A 184 -7.40 2.82 12.66
CA GLY A 184 -6.00 2.44 12.50
C GLY A 184 -5.61 2.18 11.04
N ILE A 185 -6.48 1.60 10.21
CA ILE A 185 -6.23 1.46 8.76
C ILE A 185 -6.13 2.83 8.09
N LEU A 186 -7.01 3.78 8.43
CA LEU A 186 -6.98 5.14 7.88
C LEU A 186 -5.73 5.93 8.32
N HIS A 187 -5.29 5.77 9.57
CA HIS A 187 -4.03 6.38 10.01
C HIS A 187 -2.81 5.72 9.36
N ALA A 188 -2.83 4.38 9.21
CA ALA A 188 -1.76 3.66 8.56
C ALA A 188 -1.59 4.07 7.09
N SER A 189 -2.69 4.29 6.36
CA SER A 189 -2.61 4.76 4.98
C SER A 189 -2.00 6.15 4.87
N LEU A 190 -2.38 7.09 5.73
CA LEU A 190 -1.78 8.44 5.77
C LEU A 190 -0.29 8.40 6.11
N TYR A 191 0.11 7.60 7.11
CA TYR A 191 1.52 7.47 7.48
C TYR A 191 2.33 6.79 6.39
N LEU A 192 1.79 5.76 5.74
CA LEU A 192 2.48 5.13 4.63
C LEU A 192 2.66 6.11 3.45
N ASP A 193 1.64 6.90 3.11
CA ASP A 193 1.78 7.93 2.08
C ASP A 193 2.87 8.95 2.43
N SER A 194 2.99 9.35 3.70
CA SER A 194 4.08 10.24 4.14
C SER A 194 5.48 9.67 3.92
N VAL A 195 5.62 8.34 3.84
CA VAL A 195 6.88 7.66 3.51
C VAL A 195 7.05 7.49 2.00
N LEU A 196 5.98 7.18 1.28
CA LEU A 196 6.02 6.88 -0.16
C LEU A 196 6.11 8.14 -1.04
N LEU A 197 5.40 9.21 -0.67
CA LEU A 197 5.37 10.47 -1.43
C LEU A 197 6.78 11.03 -1.67
N PRO A 198 7.61 11.27 -0.64
CA PRO A 198 8.96 11.79 -0.84
C PRO A 198 9.85 10.79 -1.59
N TYR A 199 9.74 9.50 -1.28
CA TYR A 199 10.53 8.45 -1.91
C TYR A 199 10.30 8.37 -3.42
N TYR A 200 9.04 8.34 -3.88
CA TYR A 200 8.73 8.29 -5.31
C TYR A 200 8.98 9.62 -6.02
N THR A 201 8.85 10.75 -5.33
CA THR A 201 9.29 12.06 -5.87
C THR A 201 10.79 12.05 -6.11
N GLY A 202 11.57 11.59 -5.13
CA GLY A 202 13.02 11.47 -5.23
C GLY A 202 13.46 10.48 -6.30
N PHE A 203 12.75 9.36 -6.44
CA PHE A 203 12.98 8.39 -7.51
C PHE A 203 12.74 9.00 -8.90
N ASP A 204 11.62 9.72 -9.07
CA ASP A 204 11.34 10.42 -10.32
C ASP A 204 12.37 11.52 -10.59
N ALA A 205 12.72 12.33 -9.59
CA ALA A 205 13.77 13.33 -9.70
C ALA A 205 15.12 12.70 -10.12
N LEU A 206 15.49 11.56 -9.54
CA LEU A 206 16.76 10.90 -9.84
C LEU A 206 16.77 10.24 -11.22
N ALA A 207 15.64 9.67 -11.65
CA ALA A 207 15.58 8.86 -12.87
C ALA A 207 15.22 9.66 -14.14
N SER A 208 14.51 10.77 -14.01
CA SER A 208 14.01 11.55 -15.16
C SER A 208 14.58 12.96 -15.28
N SER A 209 15.57 13.32 -14.45
CA SER A 209 16.23 14.64 -14.49
C SER A 209 17.71 14.53 -14.87
N THR A 210 18.28 15.64 -15.33
CA THR A 210 19.73 15.78 -15.59
C THR A 210 20.39 16.55 -14.47
N PHE A 211 21.59 16.13 -14.03
CA PHE A 211 22.33 16.87 -13.00
C PHE A 211 22.90 18.16 -13.57
N SER A 212 22.66 19.30 -12.90
CA SER A 212 23.20 20.60 -13.31
C SER A 212 24.64 20.83 -12.85
N HIS A 213 25.13 20.01 -11.91
CA HIS A 213 26.46 20.10 -11.29
C HIS A 213 26.73 21.38 -10.48
N GLU A 214 25.73 22.25 -10.30
CA GLU A 214 25.82 23.43 -9.44
C GLU A 214 25.79 23.09 -7.95
N CYS A 215 25.09 21.99 -7.61
CA CYS A 215 25.14 21.38 -6.29
C CYS A 215 24.91 19.87 -6.38
N GLU A 216 25.19 19.15 -5.29
CA GLU A 216 25.07 17.69 -5.23
C GLU A 216 23.65 17.16 -5.51
N SER A 217 22.62 17.92 -5.14
CA SER A 217 21.21 17.58 -5.39
C SER A 217 20.55 18.33 -6.53
N CYS A 218 21.29 19.20 -7.24
CA CYS A 218 20.72 20.11 -8.21
C CYS A 218 20.43 19.39 -9.52
N VAL A 219 19.18 19.50 -9.99
CA VAL A 219 18.69 18.83 -11.18
C VAL A 219 17.85 19.73 -12.07
N CYS A 220 18.03 19.53 -13.37
CA CYS A 220 17.28 20.18 -14.43
C CYS A 220 16.21 19.25 -14.98
N ARG A 221 15.01 19.81 -15.21
CA ARG A 221 13.87 19.11 -15.79
C ARG A 221 13.18 19.96 -16.86
N ARG A 222 12.63 19.26 -17.85
CA ARG A 222 11.72 19.85 -18.86
C ARG A 222 10.27 19.95 -18.38
N GLU A 223 9.89 19.08 -17.44
CA GLU A 223 8.55 19.02 -16.88
C GLU A 223 8.61 19.25 -15.37
N VAL A 224 7.55 19.86 -14.84
CA VAL A 224 7.40 20.12 -13.41
C VAL A 224 7.52 18.83 -12.59
N LEU A 225 8.23 18.90 -11.46
CA LEU A 225 8.33 17.78 -10.55
C LEU A 225 7.01 17.62 -9.78
N VAL A 226 6.37 16.45 -9.91
CA VAL A 226 5.08 16.16 -9.26
C VAL A 226 5.30 15.43 -7.94
N VAL A 227 4.60 15.83 -6.89
CA VAL A 227 4.69 15.17 -5.58
C VAL A 227 4.16 13.73 -5.68
N GLY A 228 5.01 12.78 -5.30
CA GLY A 228 4.80 11.34 -5.45
C GLY A 228 5.32 10.76 -6.76
N GLY A 229 5.92 11.58 -7.62
CA GLY A 229 6.49 11.17 -8.90
C GLY A 229 5.44 10.77 -9.94
N MET A 230 5.89 10.71 -11.20
CA MET A 230 5.10 10.23 -12.33
C MET A 230 5.42 8.78 -12.72
N LEU A 231 6.59 8.27 -12.32
CA LEU A 231 7.02 6.90 -12.63
C LEU A 231 6.27 5.83 -11.84
N VAL A 232 5.95 6.11 -10.57
CA VAL A 232 5.20 5.21 -9.69
C VAL A 232 4.13 6.02 -8.95
N THR A 233 2.86 5.78 -9.28
CA THR A 233 1.73 6.60 -8.81
C THR A 233 0.93 5.95 -7.68
N TYR A 234 1.49 4.93 -7.02
CA TYR A 234 0.82 4.22 -5.93
C TYR A 234 0.63 5.11 -4.69
N ARG A 235 -0.56 5.01 -4.10
CA ARG A 235 -0.96 5.65 -2.84
C ARG A 235 -1.59 4.62 -1.92
N ALA A 236 -1.28 4.70 -0.63
CA ALA A 236 -1.96 3.93 0.40
C ALA A 236 -3.33 4.54 0.72
N TRP A 237 -3.45 5.88 0.69
CA TRP A 237 -4.75 6.54 0.71
C TRP A 237 -5.40 6.43 -0.68
N SER A 238 -6.08 5.31 -0.92
CA SER A 238 -6.61 4.94 -2.22
C SER A 238 -8.01 4.36 -2.15
N ILE A 239 -8.60 4.13 -3.33
CA ILE A 239 -9.89 3.44 -3.49
C ILE A 239 -9.88 2.10 -2.74
N THR A 240 -8.77 1.36 -2.77
CA THR A 240 -8.59 0.10 -2.04
C THR A 240 -8.87 0.27 -0.55
N SER A 241 -8.22 1.25 0.08
CA SER A 241 -8.42 1.55 1.51
C SER A 241 -9.86 1.93 1.83
N PHE A 242 -10.51 2.73 0.98
CA PHE A 242 -11.92 3.09 1.15
C PHE A 242 -12.88 1.90 0.98
N LEU A 243 -12.63 1.01 0.02
CA LEU A 243 -13.44 -0.20 -0.16
C LEU A 243 -13.33 -1.12 1.06
N VAL A 244 -12.12 -1.32 1.59
CA VAL A 244 -11.91 -2.14 2.79
C VAL A 244 -12.57 -1.50 4.01
N VAL A 245 -12.35 -0.20 4.25
CA VAL A 245 -12.99 0.51 5.36
C VAL A 245 -14.52 0.48 5.24
N GLY A 246 -15.06 0.71 4.05
CA GLY A 246 -16.50 0.62 3.77
C GLY A 246 -17.07 -0.78 4.04
N ALA A 247 -16.34 -1.83 3.65
CA ALA A 247 -16.71 -3.21 3.97
C ALA A 247 -16.76 -3.45 5.50
N LEU A 248 -15.78 -2.93 6.25
CA LEU A 248 -15.75 -3.03 7.71
C LEU A 248 -16.90 -2.24 8.36
N CYS A 249 -17.22 -1.04 7.87
CA CYS A 249 -18.37 -0.27 8.35
C CYS A 249 -19.68 -1.04 8.15
N LEU A 250 -19.88 -1.63 6.97
CA LEU A 250 -21.06 -2.44 6.71
C LEU A 250 -21.12 -3.71 7.55
N ARG A 251 -19.97 -4.33 7.88
CA ARG A 251 -19.95 -5.44 8.84
C ARG A 251 -20.45 -5.02 10.22
N ALA A 252 -20.02 -3.86 10.71
CA ALA A 252 -20.48 -3.33 12.00
C ALA A 252 -21.99 -3.10 11.98
N MET A 253 -22.49 -2.44 10.94
CA MET A 253 -23.92 -2.16 10.77
C MET A 253 -24.75 -3.44 10.65
N CYS A 254 -24.31 -4.41 9.83
CA CYS A 254 -25.00 -5.70 9.67
C CYS A 254 -25.10 -6.49 10.97
N LYS A 255 -24.15 -6.30 11.89
CA LYS A 255 -24.15 -7.02 13.18
C LYS A 255 -25.03 -6.36 14.23
N VAL A 256 -25.15 -5.03 14.23
CA VAL A 256 -25.97 -4.29 15.22
C VAL A 256 -27.43 -4.16 14.77
N GLY A 257 -27.68 -4.05 13.46
CA GLY A 257 -29.03 -3.87 12.95
C GLY A 257 -29.84 -5.17 12.99
N SER A 258 -30.99 -5.14 13.66
CA SER A 258 -31.94 -6.25 13.70
C SER A 258 -32.66 -6.48 12.36
N ASP A 259 -32.88 -5.41 11.57
CA ASP A 259 -33.61 -5.44 10.29
C ASP A 259 -32.75 -4.95 9.12
N VAL A 260 -31.64 -5.63 8.89
CA VAL A 260 -30.73 -5.26 7.80
C VAL A 260 -31.21 -5.90 6.51
N GLY A 261 -31.70 -5.08 5.58
CA GLY A 261 -32.26 -5.54 4.30
C GLY A 261 -31.26 -6.26 3.40
N LYS A 262 -31.79 -7.07 2.47
CA LYS A 262 -31.01 -7.86 1.48
C LYS A 262 -29.99 -7.00 0.71
N ILE A 263 -30.32 -5.75 0.41
CA ILE A 263 -29.46 -4.80 -0.31
C ILE A 263 -28.16 -4.54 0.46
N THR A 264 -28.24 -4.32 1.77
CA THR A 264 -27.05 -4.04 2.62
C THR A 264 -26.12 -5.25 2.68
N TYR A 265 -26.66 -6.47 2.74
CA TYR A 265 -25.86 -7.70 2.69
C TYR A 265 -25.15 -7.87 1.34
N MET A 266 -25.85 -7.59 0.24
CA MET A 266 -25.26 -7.61 -1.10
C MET A 266 -24.15 -6.56 -1.23
N LEU A 267 -24.39 -5.34 -0.75
CA LEU A 267 -23.40 -4.27 -0.77
C LEU A 267 -22.16 -4.64 0.06
N LYS A 268 -22.34 -5.20 1.27
CA LYS A 268 -21.26 -5.71 2.10
C LYS A 268 -20.39 -6.71 1.34
N TYR A 269 -21.02 -7.73 0.75
CA TYR A 269 -20.31 -8.76 -0.01
C TYR A 269 -19.57 -8.19 -1.22
N SER A 270 -20.20 -7.25 -1.94
CA SER A 270 -19.58 -6.56 -3.07
C SER A 270 -18.36 -5.75 -2.63
N LEU A 271 -18.43 -4.98 -1.53
CA LEU A 271 -17.30 -4.22 -1.02
C LEU A 271 -16.16 -5.11 -0.53
N GLU A 272 -16.46 -6.22 0.14
CA GLU A 272 -15.42 -7.18 0.55
C GLU A 272 -14.70 -7.79 -0.66
N THR A 273 -15.45 -8.13 -1.71
CA THR A 273 -14.91 -8.74 -2.92
C THR A 273 -14.09 -7.73 -3.73
N LEU A 274 -14.64 -6.53 -3.94
CA LEU A 274 -13.95 -5.44 -4.63
C LEU A 274 -12.71 -5.00 -3.85
N GLY A 275 -12.80 -4.86 -2.52
CA GLY A 275 -11.66 -4.51 -1.68
C GLY A 275 -10.53 -5.52 -1.81
N LEU A 276 -10.83 -6.82 -1.74
CA LEU A 276 -9.81 -7.85 -1.95
C LEU A 276 -9.21 -7.80 -3.36
N ALA A 277 -10.04 -7.64 -4.40
CA ALA A 277 -9.57 -7.54 -5.78
C ALA A 277 -8.66 -6.31 -5.98
N SER A 278 -9.01 -5.17 -5.38
CA SER A 278 -8.19 -3.96 -5.41
C SER A 278 -6.84 -4.15 -4.71
N VAL A 279 -6.78 -4.86 -3.57
CA VAL A 279 -5.50 -5.21 -2.93
C VAL A 279 -4.61 -6.06 -3.85
N VAL A 280 -5.20 -7.03 -4.57
CA VAL A 280 -4.46 -7.83 -5.56
C VAL A 280 -3.91 -6.94 -6.69
N LEU A 281 -4.75 -6.05 -7.24
CA LEU A 281 -4.35 -5.15 -8.32
C LEU A 281 -3.23 -4.20 -7.88
N ASP A 282 -3.30 -3.66 -6.67
CA ASP A 282 -2.26 -2.81 -6.09
C ASP A 282 -0.93 -3.58 -5.92
N SER A 283 -1.01 -4.83 -5.45
CA SER A 283 0.15 -5.71 -5.29
C SER A 283 0.82 -6.03 -6.64
N LEU A 284 0.02 -6.31 -7.67
CA LEU A 284 0.51 -6.54 -9.04
C LEU A 284 1.09 -5.27 -9.66
N TYR A 285 0.46 -4.11 -9.44
CA TYR A 285 0.97 -2.82 -9.90
C TYR A 285 2.34 -2.52 -9.31
N LEU A 286 2.52 -2.73 -8.00
CA LEU A 286 3.78 -2.50 -7.29
C LEU A 286 4.87 -3.49 -7.70
N LEU A 287 4.51 -4.72 -8.05
CA LEU A 287 5.44 -5.71 -8.59
C LEU A 287 5.95 -5.28 -9.98
N ARG A 288 5.03 -4.85 -10.86
CA ARG A 288 5.34 -4.45 -12.24
C ARG A 288 6.11 -3.14 -12.35
N ASN A 289 5.75 -2.14 -11.53
CA ASN A 289 6.32 -0.79 -11.60
C ASN A 289 7.32 -0.55 -10.45
N SER A 290 8.05 -1.58 -10.04
CA SER A 290 9.03 -1.46 -8.97
C SER A 290 10.29 -0.72 -9.44
N PRO A 291 10.79 0.27 -8.68
CA PRO A 291 12.13 0.77 -8.86
C PRO A 291 13.14 -0.39 -8.83
N PRO A 292 14.23 -0.33 -9.61
CA PRO A 292 15.23 -1.40 -9.68
C PRO A 292 15.95 -1.64 -8.34
N GLU A 293 15.86 -0.71 -7.40
CA GLU A 293 16.47 -0.84 -6.08
C GLU A 293 15.78 -1.90 -5.23
N ARG A 294 16.59 -2.84 -4.71
CA ARG A 294 16.14 -3.90 -3.80
C ARG A 294 14.95 -4.71 -4.35
N PHE A 295 14.94 -4.92 -5.68
CA PHE A 295 13.95 -5.69 -6.41
C PHE A 295 13.59 -7.01 -5.71
N LEU A 296 14.60 -7.80 -5.32
CA LEU A 296 14.42 -9.09 -4.65
C LEU A 296 13.53 -8.99 -3.40
N LEU A 297 13.81 -8.03 -2.52
CA LEU A 297 13.07 -7.86 -1.27
C LEU A 297 11.61 -7.51 -1.54
N ARG A 298 11.36 -6.60 -2.48
CA ARG A 298 10.00 -6.20 -2.87
C ARG A 298 9.25 -7.35 -3.56
N THR A 299 9.89 -8.08 -4.47
CA THR A 299 9.27 -9.23 -5.14
C THR A 299 8.91 -10.33 -4.16
N THR A 300 9.78 -10.63 -3.19
CA THR A 300 9.51 -11.62 -2.16
C THR A 300 8.34 -11.18 -1.28
N ALA A 301 8.31 -9.91 -0.87
CA ALA A 301 7.22 -9.39 -0.04
C ALA A 301 5.89 -9.44 -0.80
N SER A 302 5.81 -8.87 -2.01
CA SER A 302 4.59 -8.89 -2.84
C SER A 302 4.13 -10.32 -3.20
N GLY A 303 5.06 -11.23 -3.49
CA GLY A 303 4.75 -12.63 -3.75
C GLY A 303 4.16 -13.35 -2.53
N ALA A 304 4.67 -13.03 -1.33
CA ALA A 304 4.13 -13.57 -0.09
C ALA A 304 2.68 -13.13 0.14
N GLU A 305 2.32 -11.89 -0.19
CA GLU A 305 0.94 -11.38 -0.08
C GLU A 305 0.00 -12.08 -1.06
N LEU A 306 0.42 -12.20 -2.32
CA LEU A 306 -0.36 -12.90 -3.34
C LEU A 306 -0.62 -14.34 -2.91
N THR A 307 0.37 -15.00 -2.30
CA THR A 307 0.20 -16.35 -1.74
C THR A 307 -0.87 -16.39 -0.66
N LEU A 308 -0.89 -15.43 0.28
CA LEU A 308 -1.95 -15.33 1.30
C LEU A 308 -3.33 -15.15 0.66
N ILE A 309 -3.44 -14.28 -0.33
CA ILE A 309 -4.71 -14.03 -1.01
C ILE A 309 -5.20 -15.29 -1.74
N CYS A 310 -4.29 -16.01 -2.42
CA CYS A 310 -4.61 -17.29 -3.06
C CYS A 310 -5.15 -18.31 -2.06
N ILE A 311 -4.48 -18.48 -0.92
CA ILE A 311 -4.93 -19.41 0.13
C ILE A 311 -6.32 -19.00 0.65
N TYR A 312 -6.55 -17.71 0.87
CA TYR A 312 -7.85 -17.20 1.32
C TYR A 312 -8.97 -17.50 0.32
N VAL A 313 -8.74 -17.20 -0.97
CA VAL A 313 -9.73 -17.42 -2.04
C VAL A 313 -10.02 -18.91 -2.23
N ILE A 314 -8.98 -19.74 -2.32
CA ILE A 314 -9.13 -21.21 -2.40
C ILE A 314 -9.90 -21.72 -1.19
N GLY A 315 -9.55 -21.24 0.01
CA GLY A 315 -10.24 -21.55 1.25
C GLY A 315 -11.74 -21.28 1.21
N LYS A 316 -12.13 -20.10 0.74
CA LYS A 316 -13.55 -19.72 0.56
C LYS A 316 -14.26 -20.60 -0.46
N ILE A 317 -13.62 -20.94 -1.57
CA ILE A 317 -14.19 -21.80 -2.60
C ILE A 317 -14.40 -23.22 -2.05
N CYS A 318 -13.38 -23.80 -1.42
CA CYS A 318 -13.46 -25.13 -0.79
C CYS A 318 -14.54 -25.19 0.29
N ALA A 319 -14.71 -24.14 1.09
CA ALA A 319 -15.77 -24.07 2.09
C ALA A 319 -17.18 -24.08 1.45
N ARG A 320 -17.38 -23.34 0.35
CA ARG A 320 -18.65 -23.33 -0.38
C ARG A 320 -18.96 -24.69 -1.01
N ILE A 321 -17.98 -25.33 -1.64
CA ILE A 321 -18.13 -26.67 -2.22
C ILE A 321 -18.52 -27.68 -1.13
N ARG A 322 -17.88 -27.62 0.05
CA ARG A 322 -18.23 -28.51 1.17
C ARG A 322 -19.67 -28.30 1.64
N GLN A 323 -20.13 -27.06 1.71
CA GLN A 323 -21.51 -26.73 2.09
C GLN A 323 -22.53 -27.22 1.05
N SER A 324 -22.24 -27.10 -0.25
CA SER A 324 -23.15 -27.59 -1.30
C SER A 324 -23.25 -29.12 -1.32
N GLN A 325 -22.16 -29.84 -1.04
CA GLN A 325 -22.16 -31.31 -0.94
C GLN A 325 -23.01 -31.79 0.26
N LEU A 326 -22.85 -31.15 1.43
CA LEU A 326 -23.66 -31.43 2.63
C LEU A 326 -25.16 -31.12 2.49
N GLN A 327 -25.54 -30.24 1.56
CA GLN A 327 -26.94 -29.95 1.25
C GLN A 327 -27.54 -30.96 0.26
N HIS A 328 -26.72 -31.63 -0.56
CA HIS A 328 -27.16 -32.65 -1.50
C HIS A 328 -27.32 -34.06 -0.87
N GLU A 329 -26.66 -34.31 0.26
CA GLU A 329 -26.81 -35.56 1.03
C GLU A 329 -28.00 -35.56 2.01
N LYS A 330 -28.74 -34.45 2.14
CA LYS A 330 -29.95 -34.31 2.97
C LYS A 330 -31.20 -34.26 2.12
#